data_AF-A0AA35SAU8-F1
#
_entry.id   AF-A0AA35SAU8-F1
#
_cell.length_a   1.000
_cell.length_b   1.000
_cell.length_c   1.000
_cell.angle_alpha   90.00
_cell.angle_beta   90.00
_cell.angle_gamma   90.00
#
_symmetry.space_group_name_H-M   'P 1'
#
loop_
_entity.id
_entity.type
_entity.pdbx_description
1 polymer ?
#
loop_
_entity_poly.entity_id
_entity_poly.type
_entity_poly.pdbx_seq_one_letter_code
_entity_poly.pdbx_strand_id
1 'polypeptide(L)'
;MAKSQMRTRLQRSTPLSSSQRNLLPQLLQRPREGRRHREKKDGGEAEVAKEGEEAGEAKEEEKTNGVAHTAAEAAAPEEKPQSPVSEEEEPLPRTRTFSFRKKKAPAPATSGKKKKKVKLSTKLSKCINYVQSVHFKGFDDWGDHGVFYQMSSFGESSAVKYSSRNTSTSFMMYNKRQLSRIYPSGRRVDSSNYNPVDMWNSGCQIVALNYQTQDVSMDLNDGKFRQNGQAGYILKPRVQREEMSRFDFHDRAMPGLHPKLYTITVISGQALPKPPGGNKHGEVIDPYIVINTFGRPEDQYMFKTRTIQDNGFNPTWNQSFSFVVHAPDYTYVRFKVMDEDWGPNADDFIGQFSAPLESIMPGYRHIHLTCSGNALENTSLFVHVGTMDYIGATPKAGKGTFKTRKNREYPASVSVNFPAIDSIYHGSTPNLRRAVDMREDYTFAYVMFKENCGHGPQAVISDCVQLMAVKAKTANISISLDVIGESQATQVYRVDYSTKTQPPQTLVAMVTSFNHLNKAIQNLLVNGETLATELKKAYKDCCSHHGDLKTHLQETGANSRKINTTMERYGYVTCTLTLQADQLLRCRETAATDLKLIGEAAQKHEIEMKTKM
;
A
#
# COMPACT_ATOMS: atom_id res chain seq x y z
N MET A 1 7.64 -43.77 34.75
CA MET A 1 6.93 -43.86 33.45
C MET A 1 5.58 -43.13 33.51
N ALA A 2 5.58 -41.80 33.45
CA ALA A 2 4.34 -41.00 33.33
C ALA A 2 4.65 -39.56 32.89
N LYS A 3 5.21 -39.38 31.68
CA LYS A 3 5.34 -38.07 31.00
C LYS A 3 5.37 -38.21 29.47
N SER A 4 4.46 -38.99 28.88
CA SER A 4 4.44 -39.18 27.41
C SER A 4 3.05 -39.25 26.75
N GLN A 5 1.99 -38.75 27.39
CA GLN A 5 0.66 -38.75 26.75
C GLN A 5 -0.10 -37.44 27.03
N MET A 6 0.36 -36.34 26.45
CA MET A 6 -0.47 -35.13 26.31
C MET A 6 -0.03 -34.27 25.10
N ARG A 7 0.27 -34.94 23.98
CA ARG A 7 0.46 -34.30 22.66
C ARG A 7 -0.33 -35.09 21.61
N THR A 8 -1.64 -34.85 21.56
CA THR A 8 -2.51 -34.96 20.36
C THR A 8 -3.98 -34.87 20.78
N ARG A 9 -4.56 -33.66 20.74
CA ARG A 9 -6.01 -33.43 20.57
C ARG A 9 -6.26 -31.94 20.28
N LEU A 10 -5.85 -31.49 19.09
CA LEU A 10 -6.57 -30.39 18.42
C LEU A 10 -7.72 -31.05 17.65
N GLN A 11 -8.84 -31.29 18.34
CA GLN A 11 -10.11 -31.59 17.69
C GLN A 11 -10.95 -30.31 17.69
N ARG A 12 -11.30 -29.90 16.47
CA ARG A 12 -12.41 -29.05 16.03
C ARG A 12 -13.24 -28.40 17.15
N SER A 13 -13.18 -27.06 17.21
CA SER A 13 -14.08 -26.24 18.02
C SER A 13 -15.54 -26.56 17.68
N THR A 14 -16.32 -26.97 18.67
CA THR A 14 -17.77 -27.01 18.61
C THR A 14 -18.32 -25.58 18.44
N PRO A 15 -19.36 -25.36 17.62
CA PRO A 15 -19.98 -24.05 17.50
C PRO A 15 -20.69 -23.68 18.81
N LEU A 16 -20.54 -22.43 19.24
CA LEU A 16 -21.26 -21.86 20.38
C LEU A 16 -22.77 -22.06 20.22
N SER A 17 -23.41 -22.51 21.31
CA SER A 17 -24.86 -22.74 21.38
C SER A 17 -25.65 -21.45 21.15
N SER A 18 -26.87 -21.60 20.62
CA SER A 18 -27.77 -20.49 20.26
C SER A 18 -28.06 -19.53 21.43
N SER A 19 -28.01 -20.01 22.67
CA SER A 19 -28.21 -19.18 23.87
C SER A 19 -27.00 -18.31 24.23
N GLN A 20 -25.79 -18.63 23.76
CA GLN A 20 -24.57 -17.83 24.02
C GLN A 20 -24.37 -16.69 23.00
N ARG A 21 -25.03 -16.73 21.84
CA ARG A 21 -24.95 -15.66 20.82
C ARG A 21 -25.74 -14.41 21.17
N ASN A 22 -26.70 -14.49 22.09
CA ASN A 22 -27.65 -13.41 22.36
C ASN A 22 -27.27 -12.47 23.52
N LEU A 23 -26.13 -12.67 24.20
CA LEU A 23 -25.76 -11.87 25.37
C LEU A 23 -24.96 -10.58 25.04
N LEU A 24 -24.27 -10.53 23.90
CA LEU A 24 -23.44 -9.36 23.53
C LEU A 24 -24.26 -8.14 23.04
N PRO A 25 -25.34 -8.31 22.25
CA PRO A 25 -26.17 -7.17 21.81
C PRO A 25 -26.99 -6.54 22.95
N GLN A 26 -27.29 -7.29 24.02
CA GLN A 26 -28.11 -6.81 25.14
C GLN A 26 -27.34 -5.90 26.11
N LEU A 27 -26.00 -5.91 26.09
CA LEU A 27 -25.16 -5.04 26.92
C LEU A 27 -24.87 -3.67 26.30
N LEU A 28 -25.24 -3.45 25.03
CA LEU A 28 -24.93 -2.22 24.28
C LEU A 28 -26.14 -1.36 23.92
N GLN A 29 -27.34 -1.69 24.40
CA GLN A 29 -28.51 -0.81 24.23
C GLN A 29 -28.84 -0.08 25.54
N ARG A 30 -28.43 1.19 25.62
CA ARG A 30 -29.18 2.19 26.39
C ARG A 30 -29.66 3.28 25.43
N PRO A 31 -30.94 3.68 25.47
CA PRO A 31 -31.44 4.80 24.67
C PRO A 31 -30.78 6.11 25.12
N ARG A 32 -30.41 6.96 24.16
CA ARG A 32 -30.09 8.37 24.41
C ARG A 32 -31.41 9.12 24.66
N GLU A 33 -31.85 9.19 25.92
CA GLU A 33 -32.88 10.13 26.32
C GLU A 33 -32.31 11.55 26.46
N GLY A 34 -33.17 12.53 26.16
CA GLY A 34 -32.84 13.87 25.72
C GLY A 34 -32.07 14.74 26.72
N ARG A 35 -31.22 15.61 26.15
CA ARG A 35 -30.68 16.78 26.84
C ARG A 35 -31.85 17.67 27.28
N ARG A 36 -32.09 17.72 28.58
CA ARG A 36 -32.81 18.82 29.22
C ARG A 36 -32.05 20.12 28.96
N HIS A 37 -32.65 21.02 28.20
CA HIS A 37 -32.22 22.41 28.10
C HIS A 37 -32.34 23.05 29.48
N ARG A 38 -31.25 23.66 29.93
CA ARG A 38 -31.21 24.48 31.14
C ARG A 38 -31.64 25.88 30.71
N GLU A 39 -32.80 26.29 31.19
CA GLU A 39 -33.32 27.65 31.09
C GLU A 39 -32.26 28.65 31.55
N LYS A 40 -32.06 29.69 30.73
CA LYS A 40 -31.67 31.02 31.20
C LYS A 40 -32.71 31.99 30.67
N LYS A 41 -33.40 32.61 31.62
CA LYS A 41 -34.21 33.82 31.45
C LYS A 41 -33.31 35.04 31.20
N ASP A 42 -33.98 36.08 30.73
CA ASP A 42 -33.56 37.49 30.53
C ASP A 42 -32.89 37.74 29.19
N GLY A 43 -33.35 38.63 28.31
CA GLY A 43 -34.49 39.57 28.27
C GLY A 43 -34.38 40.26 26.89
N GLY A 44 -35.47 40.38 26.13
CA GLY A 44 -36.09 41.68 25.88
C GLY A 44 -35.79 42.20 24.46
N GLU A 45 -36.84 42.29 23.65
CA GLU A 45 -37.10 43.30 22.59
C GLU A 45 -36.10 43.40 21.39
N ALA A 46 -36.47 43.60 20.12
CA ALA A 46 -37.73 43.94 19.46
C ALA A 46 -37.67 43.48 17.99
N GLU A 47 -38.84 43.28 17.39
CA GLU A 47 -39.08 43.22 15.94
C GLU A 47 -38.63 44.51 15.24
N VAL A 48 -38.09 44.41 14.02
CA VAL A 48 -38.55 45.21 12.87
C VAL A 48 -38.31 44.39 11.60
N ALA A 49 -39.40 44.02 10.94
CA ALA A 49 -39.45 43.64 9.54
C ALA A 49 -39.47 44.90 8.67
N LYS A 50 -38.77 44.90 7.53
CA LYS A 50 -39.16 45.67 6.34
C LYS A 50 -38.73 44.95 5.06
N GLU A 51 -39.74 44.57 4.28
CA GLU A 51 -39.71 44.35 2.84
C GLU A 51 -39.58 45.68 2.07
N GLY A 52 -39.32 45.58 0.76
CA GLY A 52 -39.24 46.68 -0.22
C GLY A 52 -38.06 46.45 -1.18
N GLU A 53 -38.16 45.73 -2.30
CA GLU A 53 -38.92 45.94 -3.55
C GLU A 53 -38.26 46.95 -4.53
N GLU A 54 -38.30 46.54 -5.82
CA GLU A 54 -38.10 47.28 -7.09
C GLU A 54 -36.69 47.62 -7.65
N ALA A 55 -36.34 46.84 -8.69
CA ALA A 55 -36.20 47.23 -10.10
C ALA A 55 -35.57 48.60 -10.48
N GLY A 56 -34.59 48.52 -11.38
CA GLY A 56 -34.07 49.66 -12.14
C GLY A 56 -33.31 49.18 -13.38
N GLU A 57 -33.94 49.37 -14.54
CA GLU A 57 -33.52 48.99 -15.88
C GLU A 57 -32.55 50.03 -16.51
N ALA A 58 -31.76 49.56 -17.48
CA ALA A 58 -31.43 50.22 -18.75
C ALA A 58 -30.04 50.86 -19.00
N LYS A 59 -29.53 50.52 -20.21
CA LYS A 59 -28.68 51.24 -21.20
C LYS A 59 -27.16 51.12 -21.09
N GLU A 60 -26.53 50.40 -22.02
CA GLU A 60 -26.09 50.79 -23.39
C GLU A 60 -24.78 51.59 -23.36
N GLU A 61 -23.69 51.02 -23.92
CA GLU A 61 -23.07 51.52 -25.16
C GLU A 61 -21.82 50.71 -25.55
N GLU A 62 -21.70 50.51 -26.86
CA GLU A 62 -20.60 49.88 -27.59
C GLU A 62 -19.28 50.68 -27.50
N LYS A 63 -18.14 49.98 -27.67
CA LYS A 63 -17.16 50.32 -28.73
C LYS A 63 -16.10 49.23 -28.92
N THR A 64 -16.26 48.54 -30.04
CA THR A 64 -15.26 48.11 -31.04
C THR A 64 -13.77 48.41 -30.78
N ASN A 65 -12.92 47.38 -30.89
CA ASN A 65 -11.98 47.24 -32.02
C ASN A 65 -11.13 45.97 -31.86
N GLY A 66 -11.17 45.10 -32.87
CA GLY A 66 -10.22 43.99 -33.02
C GLY A 66 -9.01 44.40 -33.85
N VAL A 67 -7.91 43.64 -33.73
CA VAL A 67 -6.99 43.30 -34.83
C VAL A 67 -6.32 41.96 -34.49
N ALA A 68 -6.22 41.11 -35.51
CA ALA A 68 -5.65 39.77 -35.49
C ALA A 68 -4.15 39.73 -35.89
N HIS A 69 -3.57 38.53 -35.75
CA HIS A 69 -2.28 38.05 -36.27
C HIS A 69 -1.04 38.45 -35.43
N THR A 70 -0.03 37.61 -35.19
CA THR A 70 0.57 36.49 -35.94
C THR A 70 1.26 35.48 -35.01
N ALA A 71 1.45 34.26 -35.51
CA ALA A 71 2.27 33.20 -34.93
C ALA A 71 3.74 33.59 -34.70
N ALA A 72 4.34 33.05 -33.63
CA ALA A 72 5.78 32.80 -33.55
C ALA A 72 6.04 31.61 -32.61
N GLU A 73 6.53 30.54 -33.24
CA GLU A 73 7.09 29.34 -32.66
C GLU A 73 8.40 29.69 -31.93
N ALA A 74 8.48 29.40 -30.63
CA ALA A 74 9.72 29.46 -29.87
C ALA A 74 9.76 28.30 -28.88
N ALA A 75 10.63 27.33 -29.19
CA ALA A 75 10.98 26.21 -28.32
C ALA A 75 11.58 26.72 -27.00
N ALA A 76 10.97 26.35 -25.89
CA ALA A 76 11.50 26.57 -24.54
C ALA A 76 12.17 25.27 -24.02
N PRO A 77 13.31 25.37 -23.32
CA PRO A 77 14.08 24.21 -22.87
C PRO A 77 13.42 23.48 -21.70
N GLU A 78 13.67 22.16 -21.65
CA GLU A 78 13.26 21.25 -20.57
C GLU A 78 13.86 21.65 -19.21
N GLU A 79 13.02 22.10 -18.27
CA GLU A 79 13.36 22.15 -16.85
C GLU A 79 12.77 20.94 -16.11
N LYS A 80 13.65 20.22 -15.40
CA LYS A 80 13.30 19.15 -14.46
C LYS A 80 12.56 19.75 -13.25
N PRO A 81 11.49 19.13 -12.74
CA PRO A 81 10.85 19.61 -11.53
C PRO A 81 11.78 19.40 -10.32
N GLN A 82 12.27 20.50 -9.77
CA GLN A 82 12.92 20.57 -8.46
C GLN A 82 11.87 20.37 -7.36
N SER A 83 12.25 19.60 -6.35
CA SER A 83 11.54 19.46 -5.07
C SER A 83 11.31 20.81 -4.40
N PRO A 84 10.19 21.04 -3.70
CA PRO A 84 9.95 22.32 -3.04
C PRO A 84 10.99 22.53 -1.92
N VAL A 85 11.77 23.58 -2.08
CA VAL A 85 12.69 24.14 -1.10
C VAL A 85 11.84 24.77 0.01
N SER A 86 12.06 24.35 1.25
CA SER A 86 11.53 25.03 2.43
C SER A 86 12.25 26.38 2.57
N GLU A 87 11.51 27.48 2.44
CA GLU A 87 12.00 28.81 2.81
C GLU A 87 12.27 28.84 4.32
N GLU A 88 13.53 29.09 4.69
CA GLU A 88 13.92 29.48 6.04
C GLU A 88 13.58 30.98 6.21
N GLU A 89 12.48 31.29 6.89
CA GLU A 89 12.27 32.63 7.45
C GLU A 89 13.20 32.80 8.68
N GLU A 90 14.05 33.83 8.64
CA GLU A 90 14.82 34.28 9.80
C GLU A 90 13.90 34.70 10.96
N PRO A 91 14.24 34.38 12.22
CA PRO A 91 13.40 34.72 13.35
C PRO A 91 13.51 36.21 13.73
N LEU A 92 12.38 36.93 13.64
CA LEU A 92 12.21 38.26 14.25
C LEU A 92 12.45 38.23 15.78
N PRO A 93 12.96 39.32 16.38
CA PRO A 93 13.41 39.34 17.76
C PRO A 93 12.26 39.20 18.77
N ARG A 94 12.46 38.30 19.74
CA ARG A 94 11.55 37.97 20.83
C ARG A 94 11.17 39.18 21.68
N THR A 95 9.92 39.64 21.59
CA THR A 95 9.30 40.45 22.65
C THR A 95 8.84 39.52 23.78
N ARG A 96 9.46 39.67 24.96
CA ARG A 96 9.14 38.90 26.17
C ARG A 96 7.78 39.36 26.72
N THR A 97 6.70 38.64 26.43
CA THR A 97 5.45 38.79 27.19
C THR A 97 5.59 38.05 28.52
N PHE A 98 5.77 38.81 29.60
CA PHE A 98 5.79 38.32 30.98
C PHE A 98 4.43 37.75 31.37
N SER A 99 4.36 36.46 31.72
CA SER A 99 3.19 35.90 32.40
C SER A 99 3.22 36.30 33.89
N PHE A 100 2.18 37.01 34.33
CA PHE A 100 1.98 37.39 35.72
C PHE A 100 1.72 36.16 36.59
N ARG A 101 2.77 35.61 37.19
CA ARG A 101 2.64 34.68 38.31
C ARG A 101 2.72 35.47 39.62
N LYS A 102 1.57 35.80 40.21
CA LYS A 102 1.48 36.38 41.57
C LYS A 102 2.28 35.50 42.55
N LYS A 103 3.39 36.04 43.08
CA LYS A 103 4.13 35.44 44.19
C LYS A 103 3.27 35.52 45.45
N LYS A 104 2.85 34.37 46.00
CA LYS A 104 2.30 34.29 47.36
C LYS A 104 3.47 34.39 48.36
N ALA A 105 3.34 35.26 49.36
CA ALA A 105 4.26 35.37 50.49
C ALA A 105 4.30 34.06 51.32
N PRO A 106 5.42 33.74 51.99
CA PRO A 106 5.56 32.50 52.74
C PRO A 106 4.75 32.56 54.05
N ALA A 107 3.91 31.55 54.28
CA ALA A 107 3.22 31.34 55.55
C ALA A 107 4.14 30.63 56.57
N PRO A 108 3.92 30.77 57.89
CA PRO A 108 4.81 30.23 58.92
C PRO A 108 4.84 28.71 58.89
N ALA A 109 6.01 28.15 59.19
CA ALA A 109 6.26 26.72 59.21
C ALA A 109 5.51 26.03 60.37
N THR A 110 4.34 25.46 60.07
CA THR A 110 3.72 24.44 60.93
C THR A 110 4.20 23.05 60.48
N SER A 111 4.86 22.33 61.38
CA SER A 111 5.41 20.98 61.25
C SER A 111 4.30 19.90 61.14
N GLY A 112 3.52 19.94 60.06
CA GLY A 112 2.61 18.86 59.71
C GLY A 112 3.28 17.85 58.78
N LYS A 113 3.40 16.58 59.19
CA LYS A 113 3.77 15.46 58.31
C LYS A 113 2.88 15.52 57.05
N LYS A 114 3.43 15.90 55.90
CA LYS A 114 2.72 15.88 54.61
C LYS A 114 2.28 14.44 54.34
N LYS A 115 0.98 14.17 54.51
CA LYS A 115 0.38 12.89 54.09
C LYS A 115 0.74 12.68 52.62
N LYS A 116 1.43 11.57 52.31
CA LYS A 116 1.73 11.18 50.93
C LYS A 116 0.40 11.16 50.17
N LYS A 117 0.23 12.05 49.19
CA LYS A 117 -0.92 12.00 48.28
C LYS A 117 -0.96 10.59 47.70
N VAL A 118 -2.06 9.87 47.92
CA VAL A 118 -2.31 8.59 47.27
C VAL A 118 -2.34 8.87 45.76
N LYS A 119 -1.25 8.54 45.06
CA LYS A 119 -1.08 8.83 43.62
C LYS A 119 -2.10 8.10 42.75
N LEU A 120 -2.68 7.00 43.24
CA LEU A 120 -3.70 6.22 42.55
C LEU A 120 -4.57 5.48 43.58
N SER A 121 -5.89 5.59 43.46
CA SER A 121 -6.82 4.84 44.30
C SER A 121 -6.63 3.33 44.10
N THR A 122 -6.52 2.57 45.18
CA THR A 122 -6.44 1.10 45.12
C THR A 122 -7.63 0.49 44.39
N LYS A 123 -8.83 1.08 44.52
CA LYS A 123 -10.03 0.61 43.81
C LYS A 123 -9.86 0.73 42.30
N LEU A 124 -9.32 1.85 41.81
CA LEU A 124 -9.03 2.06 40.38
C LEU A 124 -7.88 1.18 39.90
N SER A 125 -6.82 1.03 40.70
CA SER A 125 -5.68 0.17 40.36
C SER A 125 -6.09 -1.29 40.19
N LYS A 126 -7.06 -1.78 40.97
CA LYS A 126 -7.58 -3.15 40.86
C LYS A 126 -8.41 -3.40 39.59
N CYS A 127 -8.87 -2.34 38.91
CA CYS A 127 -9.58 -2.46 37.64
C CYS A 127 -8.63 -2.65 36.44
N ILE A 128 -7.33 -2.38 36.61
CA ILE A 128 -6.34 -2.50 35.54
C ILE A 128 -5.77 -3.92 35.52
N ASN A 129 -5.84 -4.56 34.36
CA ASN A 129 -5.35 -5.92 34.13
C ASN A 129 -4.39 -5.98 32.93
N TYR A 130 -4.91 -6.12 31.71
CA TYR A 130 -4.17 -6.39 30.47
C TYR A 130 -3.56 -5.14 29.81
N VAL A 131 -3.89 -3.95 30.32
CA VAL A 131 -3.45 -2.67 29.74
C VAL A 131 -2.87 -1.78 30.84
N GLN A 132 -1.84 -2.28 31.51
CA GLN A 132 -1.11 -1.53 32.52
C GLN A 132 -0.22 -0.49 31.85
N SER A 133 -0.55 0.79 32.03
CA SER A 133 0.26 1.90 31.51
C SER A 133 1.63 1.94 32.20
N VAL A 134 2.70 1.89 31.42
CA VAL A 134 4.08 2.01 31.89
C VAL A 134 4.85 3.03 31.06
N HIS A 135 5.94 3.56 31.63
CA HIS A 135 6.88 4.37 30.87
C HIS A 135 7.79 3.47 30.04
N PHE A 136 7.94 3.82 28.77
CA PHE A 136 8.89 3.15 27.88
C PHE A 136 10.33 3.42 28.32
N LYS A 137 11.13 2.35 28.46
CA LYS A 137 12.53 2.42 28.94
C LYS A 137 13.58 2.17 27.85
N GLY A 138 13.17 1.81 26.64
CA GLY A 138 14.04 1.33 25.57
C GLY A 138 13.59 -0.04 25.07
N PHE A 139 14.17 -0.55 23.99
CA PHE A 139 13.77 -1.84 23.38
C PHE A 139 14.50 -3.05 23.96
N ASP A 140 15.62 -2.85 24.66
CA ASP A 140 16.47 -3.93 25.18
C ASP A 140 15.76 -4.84 26.20
N ASP A 141 14.75 -4.32 26.92
CA ASP A 141 14.02 -5.03 27.97
C ASP A 141 12.83 -5.88 27.47
N TRP A 142 12.40 -5.74 26.21
CA TRP A 142 11.06 -6.18 25.79
C TRP A 142 11.02 -7.26 24.69
N GLY A 143 12.16 -7.62 24.09
CA GLY A 143 12.23 -8.66 23.04
C GLY A 143 11.77 -10.04 23.52
N ASP A 144 12.55 -10.67 24.41
CA ASP A 144 12.29 -12.03 24.91
C ASP A 144 11.64 -12.07 26.30
N HIS A 145 11.58 -10.93 27.00
CA HIS A 145 11.08 -10.81 28.38
C HIS A 145 9.92 -9.82 28.55
N GLY A 146 9.33 -9.35 27.44
CA GLY A 146 8.29 -8.34 27.45
C GLY A 146 7.02 -8.79 28.18
N VAL A 147 6.55 -7.96 29.11
CA VAL A 147 5.36 -8.24 29.92
C VAL A 147 4.11 -7.88 29.11
N PHE A 148 3.42 -8.90 28.57
CA PHE A 148 2.31 -8.72 27.60
C PHE A 148 1.16 -7.82 28.05
N TYR A 149 0.92 -7.73 29.37
CA TYR A 149 -0.16 -6.92 29.94
C TYR A 149 0.26 -5.46 30.19
N GLN A 150 1.49 -5.08 29.86
CA GLN A 150 1.98 -3.71 29.95
C GLN A 150 1.91 -3.03 28.58
N MET A 151 1.57 -1.74 28.61
CA MET A 151 1.42 -0.89 27.42
C MET A 151 2.16 0.43 27.62
N SER A 152 2.86 0.88 26.57
CA SER A 152 3.50 2.19 26.53
C SER A 152 2.74 3.15 25.61
N SER A 153 2.70 4.43 25.99
CA SER A 153 2.19 5.51 25.14
C SER A 153 3.33 6.36 24.59
N PHE A 154 3.30 6.64 23.30
CA PHE A 154 4.32 7.37 22.55
C PHE A 154 3.69 8.62 21.94
N GLY A 155 4.31 9.78 22.16
CA GLY A 155 3.92 10.98 21.41
C GLY A 155 4.37 10.84 19.95
N GLU A 156 3.66 11.47 19.02
CA GLU A 156 3.91 11.47 17.58
C GLU A 156 5.41 11.55 17.22
N SER A 157 6.12 12.57 17.70
CA SER A 157 7.55 12.76 17.36
C SER A 157 8.45 11.61 17.83
N SER A 158 8.13 11.01 18.98
CA SER A 158 8.86 9.84 19.47
C SER A 158 8.53 8.59 18.65
N ALA A 159 7.26 8.39 18.31
CA ALA A 159 6.82 7.27 17.49
C ALA A 159 7.46 7.31 16.10
N VAL A 160 7.45 8.47 15.42
CA VAL A 160 8.14 8.69 14.13
C VAL A 160 9.63 8.35 14.24
N LYS A 161 10.30 8.79 15.31
CA LYS A 161 11.71 8.45 15.55
C LYS A 161 11.91 6.94 15.67
N TYR A 162 11.06 6.24 16.42
CA TYR A 162 11.15 4.79 16.59
C TYR A 162 10.78 4.00 15.32
N SER A 163 9.92 4.56 14.48
CA SER A 163 9.59 4.03 13.16
C SER A 163 10.70 4.24 12.12
N SER A 164 11.78 4.95 12.43
CA SER A 164 12.92 5.13 11.52
C SER A 164 13.73 3.84 11.31
N ARG A 165 14.45 3.77 10.19
CA ARG A 165 15.23 2.59 9.75
C ARG A 165 16.18 1.99 10.79
N ASN A 166 16.65 2.78 11.75
CA ASN A 166 17.59 2.30 12.78
C ASN A 166 16.90 1.56 13.94
N THR A 167 15.59 1.76 14.12
CA THR A 167 14.83 1.25 15.28
C THR A 167 13.52 0.58 14.91
N SER A 168 13.11 0.62 13.64
CA SER A 168 11.85 0.07 13.12
C SER A 168 11.70 -1.41 13.46
N THR A 169 12.74 -2.21 13.27
CA THR A 169 12.74 -3.64 13.59
C THR A 169 12.51 -3.88 15.08
N SER A 170 13.21 -3.14 15.95
CA SER A 170 13.03 -3.26 17.40
C SER A 170 11.63 -2.85 17.84
N PHE A 171 11.08 -1.79 17.23
CA PHE A 171 9.72 -1.33 17.52
C PHE A 171 8.66 -2.33 17.01
N MET A 172 8.87 -2.91 15.84
CA MET A 172 8.03 -3.99 15.31
C MET A 172 8.02 -5.18 16.28
N MET A 173 9.18 -5.60 16.77
CA MET A 173 9.31 -6.70 17.73
C MET A 173 8.60 -6.41 19.05
N TYR A 174 8.77 -5.20 19.59
CA TYR A 174 8.00 -4.73 20.74
C TYR A 174 6.49 -4.89 20.50
N ASN A 175 6.01 -4.48 19.33
CA ASN A 175 4.61 -4.52 18.93
C ASN A 175 4.06 -5.94 18.64
N LYS A 176 4.90 -6.99 18.64
CA LYS A 176 4.41 -8.38 18.54
C LYS A 176 3.87 -8.90 19.86
N ARG A 177 4.44 -8.44 20.99
CA ARG A 177 4.11 -8.92 22.33
C ARG A 177 3.34 -7.91 23.18
N GLN A 178 3.51 -6.60 22.91
CA GLN A 178 2.91 -5.54 23.71
C GLN A 178 2.13 -4.56 22.85
N LEU A 179 1.24 -3.82 23.51
CA LEU A 179 0.45 -2.76 22.89
C LEU A 179 1.24 -1.44 22.91
N SER A 180 1.16 -0.71 21.80
CA SER A 180 1.62 0.66 21.67
C SER A 180 0.45 1.59 21.41
N ARG A 181 0.36 2.66 22.21
CA ARG A 181 -0.55 3.78 21.96
C ARG A 181 0.19 4.99 21.42
N ILE A 182 -0.17 5.47 20.24
CA ILE A 182 0.39 6.67 19.61
C ILE A 182 -0.67 7.75 19.68
N TYR A 183 -0.27 9.00 19.93
CA TYR A 183 -1.19 10.13 19.98
C TYR A 183 -0.58 11.38 19.32
N PRO A 184 -1.44 12.28 18.79
CA PRO A 184 -1.00 13.49 18.11
C PRO A 184 -0.12 14.38 19.00
N SER A 185 0.84 15.08 18.39
CA SER A 185 1.67 16.06 19.08
C SER A 185 0.82 17.17 19.69
N GLY A 186 1.19 17.64 20.89
CA GLY A 186 0.55 18.81 21.51
C GLY A 186 0.72 20.11 20.72
N ARG A 187 1.56 20.13 19.67
CA ARG A 187 1.68 21.25 18.73
C ARG A 187 0.48 21.37 17.77
N ARG A 188 -0.29 20.30 17.59
CA ARG A 188 -1.48 20.25 16.72
C ARG A 188 -2.69 20.85 17.45
N VAL A 189 -2.60 22.15 17.74
CA VAL A 189 -3.63 22.92 18.46
C VAL A 189 -4.94 23.01 17.68
N ASP A 190 -4.84 22.91 16.35
CA ASP A 190 -5.94 22.84 15.40
C ASP A 190 -6.60 21.45 15.34
N SER A 191 -6.13 20.49 16.14
CA SER A 191 -6.55 19.08 16.10
C SER A 191 -6.28 18.38 14.76
N SER A 192 -5.33 18.85 13.94
CA SER A 192 -4.86 18.11 12.76
C SER A 192 -4.38 16.70 13.12
N ASN A 193 -4.37 15.78 12.15
CA ASN A 193 -3.84 14.43 12.33
C ASN A 193 -2.47 14.23 11.69
N TYR A 194 -1.75 13.21 12.18
CA TYR A 194 -0.52 12.69 11.60
C TYR A 194 -0.84 11.48 10.72
N ASN A 195 0.08 11.12 9.82
CA ASN A 195 -0.07 9.95 8.95
C ASN A 195 -0.16 8.64 9.78
N PRO A 196 -1.30 7.95 9.81
CA PRO A 196 -1.45 6.73 10.62
C PRO A 196 -0.77 5.52 9.97
N VAL A 197 -0.52 5.56 8.65
CA VAL A 197 0.04 4.43 7.88
C VAL A 197 1.43 4.06 8.36
N ASP A 198 2.29 5.04 8.64
CA ASP A 198 3.65 4.80 9.13
C ASP A 198 3.66 4.08 10.49
N MET A 199 2.69 4.41 11.34
CA MET A 199 2.53 3.77 12.66
C MET A 199 2.02 2.34 12.53
N TRP A 200 1.03 2.09 11.66
CA TRP A 200 0.55 0.73 11.36
C TRP A 200 1.64 -0.14 10.72
N ASN A 201 2.45 0.44 9.83
CA ASN A 201 3.57 -0.23 9.17
C ASN A 201 4.68 -0.61 10.18
N SER A 202 4.77 0.13 11.30
CA SER A 202 5.62 -0.19 12.45
C SER A 202 4.98 -1.20 13.43
N GLY A 203 3.79 -1.71 13.13
CA GLY A 203 3.08 -2.72 13.92
C GLY A 203 2.25 -2.16 15.08
N CYS A 204 2.19 -0.82 15.22
CA CYS A 204 1.46 -0.14 16.28
C CYS A 204 -0.05 -0.33 16.13
N GLN A 205 -0.73 -0.61 17.24
CA GLN A 205 -2.14 -1.05 17.23
C GLN A 205 -3.10 0.08 17.62
N ILE A 206 -2.76 0.88 18.62
CA ILE A 206 -3.61 1.95 19.14
C ILE A 206 -3.09 3.29 18.60
N VAL A 207 -3.33 3.53 17.31
CA VAL A 207 -2.94 4.76 16.60
C VAL A 207 -4.07 5.77 16.76
N ALA A 208 -4.00 6.60 17.80
CA ALA A 208 -5.07 7.53 18.13
C ALA A 208 -5.03 8.76 17.22
N LEU A 209 -6.18 9.11 16.67
CA LEU A 209 -6.42 10.28 15.83
C LEU A 209 -7.52 11.16 16.44
N ASN A 210 -7.57 12.41 16.01
CA ASN A 210 -8.61 13.38 16.30
C ASN A 210 -9.79 13.13 15.35
N TYR A 211 -10.77 12.33 15.81
CA TYR A 211 -11.94 11.95 15.01
C TYR A 211 -12.85 13.13 14.63
N GLN A 212 -12.75 14.25 15.35
CA GLN A 212 -13.48 15.47 15.03
C GLN A 212 -12.95 16.20 13.78
N THR A 213 -11.75 15.87 13.32
CA THR A 213 -11.08 16.53 12.20
C THR A 213 -11.14 15.64 10.98
N GLN A 214 -11.96 15.99 9.98
CA GLN A 214 -11.94 15.30 8.71
C GLN A 214 -10.73 15.73 7.90
N ASP A 215 -9.76 14.83 7.76
CA ASP A 215 -8.59 15.01 6.91
C ASP A 215 -8.21 13.68 6.25
N VAL A 216 -7.11 13.68 5.48
CA VAL A 216 -6.60 12.48 4.80
C VAL A 216 -6.32 11.34 5.78
N SER A 217 -5.92 11.63 7.01
CA SER A 217 -5.62 10.60 8.01
C SER A 217 -6.89 9.91 8.49
N MET A 218 -7.97 10.68 8.70
CA MET A 218 -9.29 10.12 9.00
C MET A 218 -9.87 9.35 7.82
N ASP A 219 -9.71 9.84 6.58
CA ASP A 219 -10.11 9.10 5.38
C ASP A 219 -9.45 7.71 5.31
N LEU A 220 -8.14 7.63 5.58
CA LEU A 220 -7.38 6.38 5.61
C LEU A 220 -7.80 5.49 6.79
N ASN A 221 -8.07 6.08 7.96
CA ASN A 221 -8.57 5.37 9.12
C ASN A 221 -9.92 4.69 8.82
N ASP A 222 -10.86 5.43 8.25
CA ASP A 222 -12.16 4.90 7.87
C ASP A 222 -12.01 3.81 6.80
N GLY A 223 -11.16 4.03 5.81
CA GLY A 223 -10.82 3.04 4.79
C GLY A 223 -10.28 1.73 5.35
N LYS A 224 -9.37 1.82 6.32
CA LYS A 224 -8.82 0.66 7.03
C LYS A 224 -9.92 -0.05 7.82
N PHE A 225 -10.61 0.66 8.71
CA PHE A 225 -11.55 0.08 9.67
C PHE A 225 -12.91 -0.32 9.07
N ARG A 226 -13.17 -0.08 7.78
CA ARG A 226 -14.24 -0.75 7.04
C ARG A 226 -14.04 -2.26 6.90
N GLN A 227 -12.80 -2.73 6.97
CA GLN A 227 -12.50 -4.17 6.96
C GLN A 227 -13.11 -4.89 8.16
N ASN A 228 -13.21 -6.21 8.06
CA ASN A 228 -13.68 -7.08 9.15
C ASN A 228 -15.04 -6.64 9.72
N GLY A 229 -15.97 -6.27 8.84
CA GLY A 229 -17.34 -5.89 9.22
C GLY A 229 -17.41 -4.68 10.17
N GLN A 230 -16.45 -3.75 10.10
CA GLN A 230 -16.40 -2.55 10.94
C GLN A 230 -16.29 -2.83 12.45
N ALA A 231 -15.75 -3.98 12.84
CA ALA A 231 -15.62 -4.36 14.25
C ALA A 231 -14.62 -3.50 15.06
N GLY A 232 -13.87 -2.59 14.42
CA GLY A 232 -12.82 -1.79 15.06
C GLY A 232 -11.50 -2.56 15.31
N TYR A 233 -11.42 -3.83 14.93
CA TYR A 233 -10.23 -4.67 15.06
C TYR A 233 -9.90 -5.35 13.73
N ILE A 234 -8.64 -5.25 13.32
CA ILE A 234 -8.13 -5.88 12.09
C ILE A 234 -6.89 -6.68 12.43
N LEU A 235 -6.85 -7.91 11.94
CA LEU A 235 -5.70 -8.79 12.15
C LEU A 235 -4.48 -8.24 11.41
N LYS A 236 -3.37 -8.07 12.11
CA LYS A 236 -2.09 -7.67 11.49
C LYS A 236 -1.60 -8.72 10.47
N PRO A 237 -0.88 -8.32 9.40
CA PRO A 237 -0.24 -9.25 8.48
C PRO A 237 0.62 -10.29 9.20
N ARG A 238 0.78 -11.47 8.60
CA ARG A 238 1.49 -12.62 9.19
C ARG A 238 2.91 -12.26 9.65
N VAL A 239 3.66 -11.53 8.84
CA VAL A 239 5.04 -11.09 9.13
C VAL A 239 5.16 -10.16 10.35
N GLN A 240 4.11 -9.40 10.67
CA GLN A 240 4.04 -8.57 11.88
C GLN A 240 3.63 -9.35 13.14
N ARG A 241 3.27 -10.64 13.02
CA ARG A 241 2.80 -11.48 14.13
C ARG A 241 3.76 -12.61 14.46
N GLU A 242 4.43 -13.18 13.46
CA GLU A 242 5.33 -14.31 13.67
C GLU A 242 6.56 -13.93 14.49
N GLU A 243 6.87 -14.72 15.51
CA GLU A 243 7.95 -14.46 16.46
C GLU A 243 9.34 -14.40 15.80
N MET A 244 9.59 -15.29 14.84
CA MET A 244 10.87 -15.33 14.12
C MET A 244 10.96 -14.30 12.98
N SER A 245 9.84 -13.72 12.56
CA SER A 245 9.86 -12.75 11.47
C SER A 245 10.52 -11.46 11.95
N ARG A 246 11.60 -11.04 11.31
CA ARG A 246 12.27 -9.77 11.63
C ARG A 246 11.95 -8.69 10.59
N PHE A 247 10.70 -8.72 10.15
CA PHE A 247 10.16 -7.80 9.15
C PHE A 247 10.45 -6.35 9.52
N ASP A 248 11.16 -5.67 8.61
CA ASP A 248 11.35 -4.23 8.62
C ASP A 248 10.70 -3.66 7.38
N PHE A 249 9.75 -2.73 7.55
CA PHE A 249 9.04 -2.14 6.43
C PHE A 249 9.93 -1.21 5.57
N HIS A 250 11.12 -0.86 6.05
CA HIS A 250 12.15 -0.12 5.30
C HIS A 250 13.11 -1.03 4.52
N ASP A 251 13.10 -2.36 4.74
CA ASP A 251 13.94 -3.28 3.97
C ASP A 251 13.49 -3.30 2.50
N ARG A 252 14.41 -3.39 1.56
CA ARG A 252 14.08 -3.47 0.13
C ARG A 252 13.73 -4.89 -0.29
N ALA A 253 14.37 -5.90 0.31
CA ALA A 253 14.16 -7.30 -0.06
C ALA A 253 12.81 -7.86 0.39
N MET A 254 12.18 -7.21 1.38
CA MET A 254 10.87 -7.54 1.97
C MET A 254 10.53 -9.04 2.01
N PRO A 255 11.27 -9.83 2.81
CA PRO A 255 11.03 -11.26 2.93
C PRO A 255 9.58 -11.55 3.35
N GLY A 256 8.82 -12.24 2.48
CA GLY A 256 7.42 -12.62 2.70
C GLY A 256 6.36 -11.83 1.93
N LEU A 257 6.71 -10.74 1.24
CA LEU A 257 5.76 -9.97 0.41
C LEU A 257 5.98 -10.17 -1.08
N HIS A 258 4.91 -10.01 -1.84
CA HIS A 258 4.92 -10.13 -3.30
C HIS A 258 4.59 -8.77 -3.89
N PRO A 259 5.57 -8.11 -4.54
CA PRO A 259 5.29 -6.92 -5.31
C PRO A 259 4.21 -7.19 -6.35
N LYS A 260 3.40 -6.18 -6.66
CA LYS A 260 2.33 -6.27 -7.67
C LYS A 260 2.33 -5.04 -8.56
N LEU A 261 2.06 -5.24 -9.84
CA LEU A 261 1.79 -4.16 -10.79
C LEU A 261 0.28 -3.94 -10.81
N TYR A 262 -0.12 -2.76 -10.39
CA TYR A 262 -1.49 -2.30 -10.45
C TYR A 262 -1.68 -1.45 -11.70
N THR A 263 -2.77 -1.66 -12.41
CA THR A 263 -3.29 -0.65 -13.33
C THR A 263 -4.70 -0.27 -12.91
N ILE A 264 -4.92 1.02 -12.74
CA ILE A 264 -6.22 1.58 -12.44
C ILE A 264 -6.65 2.40 -13.66
N THR A 265 -7.70 1.95 -14.31
CA THR A 265 -8.37 2.69 -15.38
C THR A 265 -9.57 3.41 -14.81
N VAL A 266 -9.52 4.73 -14.78
CA VAL A 266 -10.66 5.59 -14.44
C VAL A 266 -11.48 5.80 -15.71
N ILE A 267 -12.67 5.19 -15.74
CA ILE A 267 -13.53 5.18 -16.92
C ILE A 267 -14.43 6.41 -16.88
N SER A 268 -15.32 6.49 -15.88
CA SER A 268 -16.31 7.55 -15.76
C SER A 268 -16.75 7.82 -14.31
N GLY A 269 -17.47 8.92 -14.11
CA GLY A 269 -18.15 9.28 -12.86
C GLY A 269 -19.66 9.20 -13.04
N GLN A 270 -20.40 9.08 -11.94
CA GLN A 270 -21.85 9.03 -11.92
C GLN A 270 -22.37 9.99 -10.85
N ALA A 271 -23.25 10.91 -11.25
CA ALA A 271 -23.96 11.85 -10.37
C ALA A 271 -23.05 12.47 -9.29
N LEU A 272 -21.95 13.09 -9.73
CA LEU A 272 -21.06 13.85 -8.85
C LEU A 272 -21.80 15.12 -8.39
N PRO A 273 -21.99 15.30 -7.07
CA PRO A 273 -22.74 16.43 -6.56
C PRO A 273 -21.89 17.69 -6.63
N LYS A 274 -22.58 18.84 -6.72
CA LYS A 274 -21.93 20.13 -6.51
C LYS A 274 -21.47 20.26 -5.06
N PRO A 275 -20.23 20.67 -4.79
CA PRO A 275 -19.73 20.80 -3.42
C PRO A 275 -20.52 21.88 -2.64
N PRO A 276 -20.79 21.68 -1.33
CA PRO A 276 -21.55 22.65 -0.54
C PRO A 276 -20.80 23.99 -0.45
N GLY A 277 -21.40 25.05 -0.97
CA GLY A 277 -20.77 26.38 -1.03
C GLY A 277 -20.00 26.68 -2.32
N GLY A 278 -19.94 25.74 -3.27
CA GLY A 278 -19.36 25.90 -4.62
C GLY A 278 -20.19 26.77 -5.56
N ASN A 279 -20.93 27.75 -5.05
CA ASN A 279 -21.77 28.66 -5.84
C ASN A 279 -20.96 29.79 -6.48
N LYS A 280 -19.63 29.69 -6.51
CA LYS A 280 -18.76 30.83 -6.82
C LYS A 280 -18.54 30.99 -8.32
N HIS A 281 -18.45 29.89 -9.09
CA HIS A 281 -18.26 29.93 -10.54
C HIS A 281 -18.97 28.72 -11.21
N GLY A 282 -19.81 28.96 -12.22
CA GLY A 282 -20.50 27.91 -12.98
C GLY A 282 -21.69 27.26 -12.25
N GLU A 283 -22.73 26.89 -12.99
CA GLU A 283 -23.81 26.03 -12.44
C GLU A 283 -23.34 24.58 -12.33
N VAL A 284 -22.51 24.14 -13.26
CA VAL A 284 -22.04 22.76 -13.43
C VAL A 284 -20.57 22.65 -13.00
N ILE A 285 -20.21 21.49 -12.47
CA ILE A 285 -18.86 21.20 -11.99
C ILE A 285 -17.93 20.72 -13.11
N ASP A 286 -16.64 20.92 -12.91
CA ASP A 286 -15.51 20.56 -13.76
C ASP A 286 -14.66 19.44 -13.10
N PRO A 287 -15.14 18.19 -13.06
CA PRO A 287 -14.52 17.20 -12.22
C PRO A 287 -13.19 16.67 -12.76
N TYR A 288 -12.24 16.47 -11.84
CA TYR A 288 -11.07 15.63 -12.04
C TYR A 288 -10.82 14.73 -10.83
N ILE A 289 -10.03 13.67 -11.03
CA ILE A 289 -9.77 12.66 -10.01
C ILE A 289 -8.28 12.64 -9.70
N VAL A 290 -7.96 12.66 -8.41
CA VAL A 290 -6.62 12.39 -7.88
C VAL A 290 -6.60 11.00 -7.26
N ILE A 291 -5.67 10.17 -7.70
CA ILE A 291 -5.39 8.86 -7.10
C ILE A 291 -4.07 8.99 -6.35
N ASN A 292 -4.12 8.80 -5.03
CA ASN A 292 -2.94 8.78 -4.17
C ASN A 292 -2.74 7.38 -3.59
N THR A 293 -1.49 6.93 -3.49
CA THR A 293 -1.14 5.78 -2.66
C THR A 293 -0.35 6.21 -1.42
N PHE A 294 -0.65 5.57 -0.30
CA PHE A 294 -0.02 5.82 1.01
C PHE A 294 0.57 4.53 1.52
N GLY A 295 1.82 4.59 1.97
CA GLY A 295 2.57 3.40 2.35
C GLY A 295 4.03 3.77 2.44
N ARG A 296 4.89 2.86 2.02
CA ARG A 296 6.32 3.13 1.91
C ARG A 296 6.61 4.30 0.97
N PRO A 297 7.71 5.04 1.17
CA PRO A 297 8.15 6.07 0.24
C PRO A 297 8.26 5.57 -1.21
N GLU A 298 8.68 4.31 -1.42
CA GLU A 298 8.78 3.73 -2.76
C GLU A 298 7.42 3.37 -3.40
N ASP A 299 6.37 3.23 -2.58
CA ASP A 299 5.01 2.85 -3.00
C ASP A 299 4.04 4.04 -2.99
N GLN A 300 4.55 5.27 -2.79
CA GLN A 300 3.77 6.50 -2.80
C GLN A 300 3.73 7.10 -4.22
N TYR A 301 2.53 7.14 -4.79
CA TYR A 301 2.24 7.68 -6.11
C TYR A 301 1.11 8.70 -6.01
N MET A 302 1.12 9.67 -6.92
CA MET A 302 0.04 10.62 -7.13
C MET A 302 -0.23 10.74 -8.63
N PHE A 303 -1.45 10.43 -9.03
CA PHE A 303 -1.94 10.59 -10.39
C PHE A 303 -3.11 11.57 -10.38
N LYS A 304 -3.16 12.47 -11.37
CA LYS A 304 -4.30 13.35 -11.63
C LYS A 304 -4.84 13.02 -13.03
N THR A 305 -6.15 12.87 -13.15
CA THR A 305 -6.78 12.75 -14.47
C THR A 305 -6.84 14.10 -15.16
N ARG A 306 -7.14 14.11 -16.47
CA ARG A 306 -7.63 15.35 -17.10
C ARG A 306 -8.92 15.82 -16.41
N THR A 307 -9.21 17.10 -16.51
CA THR A 307 -10.49 17.68 -16.12
C THR A 307 -11.52 17.45 -17.22
N ILE A 308 -12.77 17.20 -16.84
CA ILE A 308 -13.90 17.21 -17.76
C ILE A 308 -14.70 18.47 -17.47
N GLN A 309 -14.91 19.31 -18.47
CA GLN A 309 -15.60 20.58 -18.33
C GLN A 309 -17.12 20.36 -18.33
N ASP A 310 -17.83 21.12 -17.49
CA ASP A 310 -19.27 21.25 -17.39
C ASP A 310 -20.00 19.90 -17.37
N ASN A 311 -19.49 18.90 -16.62
CA ASN A 311 -20.14 17.60 -16.53
C ASN A 311 -19.93 16.89 -15.20
N GLY A 312 -20.85 17.12 -14.26
CA GLY A 312 -20.96 16.33 -13.03
C GLY A 312 -21.81 15.06 -13.15
N PHE A 313 -22.68 14.96 -14.14
CA PHE A 313 -23.67 13.88 -14.20
C PHE A 313 -23.08 12.55 -14.67
N ASN A 314 -22.26 12.56 -15.72
CA ASN A 314 -21.65 11.37 -16.31
C ASN A 314 -20.27 11.61 -16.97
N PRO A 315 -19.33 12.30 -16.31
CA PRO A 315 -18.01 12.61 -16.89
C PRO A 315 -17.27 11.33 -17.29
N THR A 316 -16.54 11.37 -18.40
CA THR A 316 -15.79 10.21 -18.92
C THR A 316 -14.32 10.56 -19.18
N TRP A 317 -13.43 9.93 -18.42
CA TRP A 317 -11.99 10.14 -18.49
C TRP A 317 -11.29 9.12 -19.38
N ASN A 318 -11.61 7.83 -19.26
CA ASN A 318 -10.92 6.73 -19.93
C ASN A 318 -9.38 6.81 -19.80
N GLN A 319 -8.88 7.09 -18.60
CA GLN A 319 -7.44 7.21 -18.34
C GLN A 319 -6.92 6.07 -17.48
N SER A 320 -5.79 5.48 -17.87
CA SER A 320 -5.17 4.34 -17.20
C SER A 320 -3.85 4.73 -16.56
N PHE A 321 -3.67 4.35 -15.30
CA PHE A 321 -2.44 4.57 -14.53
C PHE A 321 -1.87 3.23 -14.11
N SER A 322 -0.63 2.93 -14.51
CA SER A 322 0.06 1.68 -14.14
C SER A 322 1.26 1.96 -13.25
N PHE A 323 1.36 1.27 -12.12
CA PHE A 323 2.42 1.48 -11.14
C PHE A 323 2.70 0.21 -10.32
N VAL A 324 3.94 0.06 -9.90
CA VAL A 324 4.40 -1.08 -9.11
C VAL A 324 4.30 -0.75 -7.63
N VAL A 325 3.74 -1.66 -6.87
CA VAL A 325 3.67 -1.60 -5.40
C VAL A 325 4.44 -2.77 -4.84
N HIS A 326 5.52 -2.48 -4.13
CA HIS A 326 6.44 -3.45 -3.54
C HIS A 326 5.85 -4.15 -2.31
N ALA A 327 5.04 -3.43 -1.53
CA ALA A 327 4.42 -3.94 -0.32
C ALA A 327 2.88 -3.71 -0.33
N PRO A 328 2.10 -4.41 -1.18
CA PRO A 328 0.66 -4.20 -1.30
C PRO A 328 -0.13 -4.28 0.02
N ASP A 329 0.26 -5.20 0.90
CA ASP A 329 -0.32 -5.37 2.25
C ASP A 329 -0.21 -4.14 3.16
N TYR A 330 0.68 -3.20 2.82
CA TYR A 330 1.03 -2.00 3.60
C TYR A 330 0.73 -0.70 2.86
N THR A 331 0.11 -0.82 1.69
CA THR A 331 -0.22 0.31 0.85
C THR A 331 -1.73 0.51 0.85
N TYR A 332 -2.13 1.76 0.93
CA TYR A 332 -3.49 2.24 0.87
C TYR A 332 -3.62 3.06 -0.40
N VAL A 333 -4.81 3.12 -0.96
CA VAL A 333 -5.12 3.99 -2.08
C VAL A 333 -6.31 4.87 -1.73
N ARG A 334 -6.26 6.10 -2.20
CA ARG A 334 -7.29 7.12 -2.04
C ARG A 334 -7.64 7.68 -3.41
N PHE A 335 -8.92 7.63 -3.73
CA PHE A 335 -9.53 8.32 -4.85
C PHE A 335 -10.14 9.60 -4.29
N LYS A 336 -9.73 10.76 -4.79
CA LYS A 336 -10.25 12.08 -4.42
C LYS A 336 -10.83 12.72 -5.66
N VAL A 337 -12.08 13.16 -5.60
CA VAL A 337 -12.76 13.88 -6.67
C VAL A 337 -12.80 15.35 -6.31
N MET A 338 -12.37 16.17 -7.25
CA MET A 338 -12.23 17.61 -7.14
C MET A 338 -12.98 18.30 -8.27
N ASP A 339 -13.44 19.51 -8.00
CA ASP A 339 -13.98 20.46 -8.97
C ASP A 339 -12.88 21.46 -9.33
N GLU A 340 -12.47 21.56 -10.58
CA GLU A 340 -11.42 22.52 -11.00
C GLU A 340 -12.00 23.92 -11.11
N ASP A 341 -11.46 24.86 -10.33
CA ASP A 341 -11.88 26.25 -10.39
C ASP A 341 -10.95 27.06 -11.29
N TRP A 342 -11.52 27.91 -12.14
CA TRP A 342 -10.71 28.82 -12.96
C TRP A 342 -10.09 29.94 -12.11
N GLY A 343 -8.76 30.06 -12.12
CA GLY A 343 -8.03 31.21 -11.56
C GLY A 343 -7.23 30.91 -10.29
N PRO A 344 -7.07 31.86 -9.36
CA PRO A 344 -6.23 31.72 -8.16
C PRO A 344 -6.92 30.98 -6.99
N ASN A 345 -8.15 30.50 -7.20
CA ASN A 345 -8.93 29.82 -6.18
C ASN A 345 -8.46 28.37 -6.00
N ALA A 346 -8.71 27.81 -4.83
CA ALA A 346 -8.42 26.42 -4.56
C ALA A 346 -9.61 25.56 -5.00
N ASP A 347 -9.34 24.56 -5.83
CA ASP A 347 -10.30 23.54 -6.28
C ASP A 347 -11.15 22.98 -5.13
N ASP A 348 -12.46 22.88 -5.37
CA ASP A 348 -13.42 22.40 -4.38
C ASP A 348 -13.43 20.86 -4.26
N PHE A 349 -13.56 20.37 -3.04
CA PHE A 349 -13.61 18.94 -2.76
C PHE A 349 -15.03 18.38 -2.87
N ILE A 350 -15.22 17.37 -3.72
CA ILE A 350 -16.53 16.73 -3.93
C ILE A 350 -16.67 15.50 -3.03
N GLY A 351 -15.71 14.59 -3.09
CA GLY A 351 -15.80 13.32 -2.38
C GLY A 351 -14.54 12.47 -2.50
N GLN A 352 -14.42 11.46 -1.64
CA GLN A 352 -13.29 10.55 -1.63
C GLN A 352 -13.70 9.11 -1.31
N PHE A 353 -12.82 8.19 -1.68
CA PHE A 353 -12.82 6.82 -1.19
C PHE A 353 -11.39 6.38 -0.90
N SER A 354 -11.16 5.82 0.29
CA SER A 354 -9.88 5.25 0.70
C SER A 354 -10.04 3.80 1.13
N ALA A 355 -9.07 2.95 0.80
CA ALA A 355 -9.03 1.55 1.22
C ALA A 355 -7.59 1.01 1.23
N PRO A 356 -7.29 -0.06 2.00
CA PRO A 356 -6.10 -0.88 1.79
C PRO A 356 -6.09 -1.40 0.35
N LEU A 357 -4.94 -1.35 -0.31
CA LEU A 357 -4.83 -1.67 -1.74
C LEU A 357 -5.20 -3.14 -2.02
N GLU A 358 -4.76 -4.06 -1.16
CA GLU A 358 -5.15 -5.48 -1.18
C GLU A 358 -6.67 -5.72 -1.04
N SER A 359 -7.43 -4.75 -0.54
CA SER A 359 -8.90 -4.86 -0.44
C SER A 359 -9.64 -4.40 -1.70
N ILE A 360 -8.92 -3.90 -2.71
CA ILE A 360 -9.53 -3.55 -3.99
C ILE A 360 -9.63 -4.79 -4.88
N MET A 361 -10.85 -5.13 -5.27
CA MET A 361 -11.11 -6.24 -6.17
C MET A 361 -10.75 -5.89 -7.62
N PRO A 362 -10.09 -6.79 -8.37
CA PRO A 362 -9.84 -6.58 -9.80
C PRO A 362 -11.13 -6.61 -10.63
N GLY A 363 -11.01 -6.18 -11.89
CA GLY A 363 -12.09 -6.07 -12.87
C GLY A 363 -12.82 -4.72 -12.82
N TYR A 364 -14.00 -4.68 -13.44
CA TYR A 364 -14.88 -3.51 -13.45
C TYR A 364 -15.59 -3.33 -12.10
N ARG A 365 -15.49 -2.15 -11.51
CA ARG A 365 -16.02 -1.83 -10.18
C ARG A 365 -16.59 -0.41 -10.14
N HIS A 366 -17.63 -0.24 -9.32
CA HIS A 366 -18.04 1.08 -8.84
C HIS A 366 -17.37 1.37 -7.49
N ILE A 367 -16.79 2.55 -7.37
CA ILE A 367 -16.28 3.11 -6.13
C ILE A 367 -17.28 4.13 -5.63
N HIS A 368 -17.96 3.83 -4.54
CA HIS A 368 -18.92 4.75 -3.91
C HIS A 368 -18.19 5.80 -3.09
N LEU A 369 -18.47 7.07 -3.38
CA LEU A 369 -17.76 8.19 -2.77
C LEU A 369 -18.36 8.57 -1.41
N THR A 370 -17.52 9.15 -0.57
CA THR A 370 -17.89 9.68 0.74
C THR A 370 -17.45 11.14 0.86
N CYS A 371 -18.20 11.95 1.60
CA CYS A 371 -17.83 13.31 1.96
C CYS A 371 -18.03 13.50 3.46
N SER A 372 -17.00 13.98 4.15
CA SER A 372 -17.04 14.19 5.62
C SER A 372 -17.48 12.94 6.41
N GLY A 373 -17.00 11.77 5.99
CA GLY A 373 -17.32 10.47 6.61
C GLY A 373 -18.69 9.88 6.20
N ASN A 374 -19.53 10.63 5.50
CA ASN A 374 -20.87 10.18 5.07
C ASN A 374 -20.85 9.69 3.61
N ALA A 375 -21.61 8.64 3.32
CA ALA A 375 -21.77 8.16 1.94
C ALA A 375 -22.54 9.19 1.09
N LEU A 376 -22.08 9.42 -0.13
CA LEU A 376 -22.79 10.22 -1.13
C LEU A 376 -23.76 9.30 -1.88
N GLU A 377 -25.06 9.64 -1.86
CA GLU A 377 -26.09 8.84 -2.50
C GLU A 377 -25.97 8.89 -4.03
N ASN A 378 -26.05 7.73 -4.68
CA ASN A 378 -25.96 7.56 -6.13
C ASN A 378 -24.67 8.11 -6.78
N THR A 379 -23.67 8.51 -5.99
CA THR A 379 -22.41 9.04 -6.48
C THR A 379 -21.34 7.95 -6.49
N SER A 380 -20.78 7.69 -7.68
CA SER A 380 -19.69 6.73 -7.81
C SER A 380 -18.72 7.04 -8.93
N LEU A 381 -17.56 6.38 -8.88
CA LEU A 381 -16.63 6.27 -9.99
C LEU A 381 -16.72 4.86 -10.57
N PHE A 382 -16.77 4.74 -11.90
CA PHE A 382 -16.63 3.47 -12.58
C PHE A 382 -15.18 3.29 -13.01
N VAL A 383 -14.57 2.20 -12.54
CA VAL A 383 -13.15 1.92 -12.75
C VAL A 383 -12.94 0.48 -13.22
N HIS A 384 -11.83 0.24 -13.91
CA HIS A 384 -11.29 -1.09 -14.11
C HIS A 384 -9.97 -1.21 -13.35
N VAL A 385 -9.84 -2.25 -12.53
CA VAL A 385 -8.62 -2.52 -11.75
C VAL A 385 -8.01 -3.81 -12.26
N GLY A 386 -6.78 -3.75 -12.76
CA GLY A 386 -5.99 -4.97 -12.99
C GLY A 386 -4.82 -5.07 -12.05
N THR A 387 -4.54 -6.30 -11.66
CA THR A 387 -3.46 -6.65 -10.76
C THR A 387 -2.71 -7.83 -11.36
N MET A 388 -1.39 -7.71 -11.47
CA MET A 388 -0.53 -8.83 -11.82
C MET A 388 0.61 -8.92 -10.80
N ASP A 389 1.04 -10.13 -10.48
CA ASP A 389 2.23 -10.31 -9.66
C ASP A 389 3.43 -9.67 -10.38
N TYR A 390 4.16 -8.83 -9.66
CA TYR A 390 5.31 -8.14 -10.19
C TYR A 390 6.58 -8.91 -9.86
N ILE A 391 7.17 -9.49 -10.90
CA ILE A 391 8.16 -10.55 -10.76
C ILE A 391 9.57 -10.07 -11.21
N GLY A 392 9.83 -8.73 -11.29
CA GLY A 392 11.18 -8.16 -11.56
C GLY A 392 11.49 -6.76 -11.00
N ALA A 393 12.59 -6.12 -11.41
CA ALA A 393 13.13 -4.89 -10.79
C ALA A 393 12.41 -3.57 -11.14
N THR A 394 12.12 -2.79 -10.08
CA THR A 394 11.53 -1.42 -10.01
C THR A 394 11.48 -0.64 -11.34
N PRO A 395 10.30 -0.24 -11.87
CA PRO A 395 10.23 0.82 -12.85
C PRO A 395 10.39 2.15 -12.12
N LYS A 396 11.38 2.96 -12.49
CA LYS A 396 11.37 4.37 -12.09
C LYS A 396 10.18 5.03 -12.78
N ALA A 397 9.34 5.72 -12.01
CA ALA A 397 8.32 6.61 -12.55
C ALA A 397 9.00 7.68 -13.42
N GLY A 398 8.87 7.52 -14.74
CA GLY A 398 9.32 8.46 -15.73
C GLY A 398 8.62 8.14 -17.04
N LYS A 399 8.06 9.15 -17.70
CA LYS A 399 7.57 9.04 -19.08
C LYS A 399 8.76 8.67 -19.97
N GLY A 400 8.98 7.39 -20.21
CA GLY A 400 10.12 6.92 -20.98
C GLY A 400 10.04 5.42 -21.23
N THR A 401 10.23 5.04 -22.47
CA THR A 401 10.38 3.66 -22.95
C THR A 401 11.27 2.83 -22.01
N PHE A 402 10.85 1.58 -21.74
CA PHE A 402 11.55 0.60 -20.92
C PHE A 402 13.04 0.52 -21.33
N LYS A 403 13.94 1.15 -20.54
CA LYS A 403 15.38 1.09 -20.81
C LYS A 403 15.95 -0.24 -20.28
N THR A 404 16.80 -0.82 -21.11
CA THR A 404 17.47 -2.12 -21.04
C THR A 404 18.04 -2.55 -19.67
N ARG A 405 17.75 -3.81 -19.29
CA ARG A 405 18.51 -4.87 -18.56
C ARG A 405 19.55 -4.55 -17.45
N LYS A 406 19.88 -3.31 -17.10
CA LYS A 406 21.12 -2.98 -16.36
C LYS A 406 21.03 -2.88 -14.82
N ASN A 407 19.86 -2.95 -14.19
CA ASN A 407 19.72 -2.83 -12.73
C ASN A 407 18.91 -3.98 -12.12
N ARG A 408 19.41 -5.23 -12.20
CA ARG A 408 18.82 -6.33 -11.43
C ARG A 408 19.18 -6.18 -9.96
N GLU A 409 18.18 -6.18 -9.08
CA GLU A 409 18.40 -6.16 -7.64
C GLU A 409 18.42 -7.60 -7.10
N TYR A 410 19.55 -7.99 -6.51
CA TYR A 410 19.72 -9.31 -5.90
C TYR A 410 19.63 -9.22 -4.38
N PRO A 411 19.21 -10.31 -3.69
CA PRO A 411 19.26 -10.37 -2.24
C PRO A 411 20.65 -10.01 -1.71
N ALA A 412 20.70 -9.21 -0.64
CA ALA A 412 21.95 -8.80 -0.03
C ALA A 412 22.75 -10.03 0.46
N SER A 413 24.06 -9.98 0.27
CA SER A 413 24.98 -10.92 0.89
C SER A 413 25.14 -10.55 2.36
N VAL A 414 24.79 -11.47 3.26
CA VAL A 414 24.76 -11.26 4.70
C VAL A 414 25.44 -12.45 5.37
N SER A 415 26.31 -12.18 6.34
CA SER A 415 26.93 -13.20 7.20
C SER A 415 26.37 -13.14 8.62
N VAL A 416 25.84 -14.27 9.07
CA VAL A 416 25.33 -14.52 10.43
C VAL A 416 26.49 -14.57 11.44
N ASN A 417 27.73 -14.75 10.98
CA ASN A 417 28.92 -15.08 11.77
C ASN A 417 28.78 -16.44 12.47
N PHE A 418 28.17 -17.39 11.76
CA PHE A 418 28.09 -18.79 12.18
C PHE A 418 28.47 -19.66 10.99
N PRO A 419 29.66 -20.30 11.00
CA PRO A 419 30.26 -20.90 9.80
C PRO A 419 29.36 -21.86 9.04
N ALA A 420 28.60 -22.72 9.74
CA ALA A 420 27.72 -23.69 9.10
C ALA A 420 26.58 -23.02 8.32
N ILE A 421 25.95 -22.00 8.90
CA ILE A 421 24.84 -21.25 8.26
C ILE A 421 25.39 -20.38 7.13
N ASP A 422 26.52 -19.72 7.35
CA ASP A 422 27.15 -18.86 6.34
C ASP A 422 27.57 -19.66 5.11
N SER A 423 28.15 -20.84 5.31
CA SER A 423 28.50 -21.77 4.22
C SER A 423 27.28 -22.14 3.37
N ILE A 424 26.16 -22.51 4.01
CA ILE A 424 24.91 -22.87 3.30
C ILE A 424 24.36 -21.67 2.51
N TYR A 425 24.26 -20.50 3.13
CA TYR A 425 23.68 -19.32 2.49
C TYR A 425 24.54 -18.79 1.34
N HIS A 426 25.86 -18.70 1.54
CA HIS A 426 26.79 -18.23 0.51
C HIS A 426 26.87 -19.26 -0.64
N GLY A 427 26.86 -20.56 -0.31
CA GLY A 427 26.74 -21.64 -1.30
C GLY A 427 25.44 -21.58 -2.12
N SER A 428 24.36 -21.05 -1.54
CA SER A 428 23.06 -20.87 -2.20
C SER A 428 22.93 -19.58 -3.01
N THR A 429 23.92 -18.68 -2.96
CA THR A 429 23.88 -17.38 -3.65
C THR A 429 23.71 -17.49 -5.17
N PRO A 430 24.39 -18.42 -5.88
CA PRO A 430 24.14 -18.63 -7.31
C PRO A 430 22.69 -19.02 -7.62
N ASN A 431 22.09 -19.85 -6.78
CA ASN A 431 20.70 -20.29 -6.92
C ASN A 431 19.72 -19.16 -6.66
N LEU A 432 19.98 -18.31 -5.66
CA LEU A 432 19.20 -17.11 -5.38
C LEU A 432 19.22 -16.14 -6.57
N ARG A 433 20.39 -15.90 -7.18
CA ARG A 433 20.52 -15.06 -8.37
C ARG A 433 19.77 -15.64 -9.57
N ARG A 434 19.95 -16.94 -9.83
CA ARG A 434 19.25 -17.64 -10.90
C ARG A 434 17.74 -17.58 -10.74
N ALA A 435 17.23 -17.69 -9.51
CA ALA A 435 15.80 -17.58 -9.23
C ALA A 435 15.25 -16.19 -9.54
N VAL A 436 15.99 -15.12 -9.20
CA VAL A 436 15.67 -13.74 -9.59
C VAL A 436 15.71 -13.61 -11.11
N ASP A 437 16.81 -14.03 -11.75
CA ASP A 437 17.00 -13.88 -13.20
C ASP A 437 15.88 -14.54 -14.02
N MET A 438 15.48 -15.78 -13.66
CA MET A 438 14.39 -16.50 -14.34
C MET A 438 13.06 -15.76 -14.26
N ARG A 439 12.77 -15.20 -13.09
CA ARG A 439 11.57 -14.42 -12.80
C ARG A 439 11.54 -13.10 -13.57
N GLU A 440 12.67 -12.38 -13.56
CA GLU A 440 12.79 -11.11 -14.29
C GLU A 440 12.77 -11.30 -15.81
N ASP A 441 13.45 -12.33 -16.32
CA ASP A 441 13.48 -12.63 -17.76
C ASP A 441 12.07 -12.89 -18.29
N TYR A 442 11.24 -13.64 -17.55
CA TYR A 442 9.84 -13.86 -17.90
C TYR A 442 9.01 -12.58 -17.85
N THR A 443 9.09 -11.81 -16.76
CA THR A 443 8.34 -10.55 -16.62
C THR A 443 8.69 -9.56 -17.73
N PHE A 444 9.98 -9.41 -18.01
CA PHE A 444 10.47 -8.53 -19.06
C PHE A 444 9.96 -8.98 -20.43
N ALA A 445 10.07 -10.26 -20.75
CA ALA A 445 9.60 -10.78 -22.03
C ALA A 445 8.07 -10.66 -22.18
N TYR A 446 7.32 -10.81 -21.09
CA TYR A 446 5.86 -10.66 -21.06
C TYR A 446 5.43 -9.22 -21.36
N VAL A 447 6.04 -8.24 -20.69
CA VAL A 447 5.78 -6.80 -20.94
C VAL A 447 6.18 -6.42 -22.36
N MET A 448 7.37 -6.82 -22.81
CA MET A 448 7.85 -6.52 -24.16
C MET A 448 6.92 -7.08 -25.24
N PHE A 449 6.34 -8.26 -25.03
CA PHE A 449 5.36 -8.82 -25.97
C PHE A 449 4.08 -7.98 -26.02
N LYS A 450 3.53 -7.58 -24.87
CA LYS A 450 2.33 -6.70 -24.81
C LYS A 450 2.55 -5.36 -25.48
N GLU A 451 3.68 -4.70 -25.18
CA GLU A 451 4.02 -3.40 -25.77
C GLU A 451 4.14 -3.49 -27.28
N ASN A 452 4.81 -4.54 -27.81
CA ASN A 452 4.93 -4.74 -29.24
C ASN A 452 3.59 -5.06 -29.92
N CYS A 453 2.65 -5.67 -29.20
CA CYS A 453 1.26 -5.84 -29.64
C CYS A 453 0.44 -4.54 -29.59
N GLY A 454 0.98 -3.42 -29.10
CA GLY A 454 0.24 -2.15 -28.98
C GLY A 454 -0.84 -2.18 -27.90
N HIS A 455 -0.77 -3.17 -27.00
CA HIS A 455 -1.68 -3.30 -25.87
C HIS A 455 -1.08 -2.64 -24.62
N GLY A 456 -1.94 -2.03 -23.80
CA GLY A 456 -1.55 -1.58 -22.47
C GLY A 456 -1.25 -2.77 -21.53
N PRO A 457 -0.70 -2.51 -20.33
CA PRO A 457 -0.31 -3.56 -19.36
C PRO A 457 -1.44 -4.54 -18.99
N GLN A 458 -2.68 -4.11 -19.21
CA GLN A 458 -3.94 -4.77 -18.86
C GLN A 458 -4.44 -5.83 -19.85
N ALA A 459 -3.90 -5.88 -21.08
CA ALA A 459 -4.40 -6.85 -22.06
C ALA A 459 -4.11 -8.28 -21.64
N VAL A 460 -5.05 -9.19 -21.92
CA VAL A 460 -4.83 -10.61 -21.69
C VAL A 460 -3.89 -11.12 -22.77
N ILE A 461 -3.00 -12.06 -22.42
CA ILE A 461 -2.02 -12.60 -23.38
C ILE A 461 -2.69 -13.23 -24.61
N SER A 462 -3.91 -13.75 -24.46
CA SER A 462 -4.74 -14.26 -25.56
C SER A 462 -5.02 -13.20 -26.63
N ASP A 463 -5.27 -11.96 -26.23
CA ASP A 463 -5.59 -10.86 -27.13
C ASP A 463 -4.36 -10.46 -27.95
N CYS A 464 -3.19 -10.45 -27.30
CA CYS A 464 -1.90 -10.23 -27.97
C CYS A 464 -1.61 -11.31 -29.01
N VAL A 465 -1.87 -12.58 -28.69
CA VAL A 465 -1.73 -13.72 -29.61
C VAL A 465 -2.72 -13.60 -30.78
N GLN A 466 -3.98 -13.26 -30.50
CA GLN A 466 -5.00 -13.00 -31.52
C GLN A 466 -4.55 -11.90 -32.49
N LEU A 467 -4.07 -10.77 -31.96
CA LEU A 467 -3.66 -9.64 -32.79
C LEU A 467 -2.44 -9.98 -33.66
N MET A 468 -1.47 -10.71 -33.10
CA MET A 468 -0.33 -11.23 -33.85
C MET A 468 -0.79 -12.12 -35.00
N ALA A 469 -1.74 -13.03 -34.75
CA ALA A 469 -2.31 -13.91 -35.78
C ALA A 469 -3.05 -13.13 -36.88
N VAL A 470 -3.88 -12.14 -36.49
CA VAL A 470 -4.60 -11.27 -37.45
C VAL A 470 -3.63 -10.48 -38.32
N LYS A 471 -2.56 -9.92 -37.74
CA LYS A 471 -1.54 -9.19 -38.51
C LYS A 471 -0.79 -10.09 -39.49
N ALA A 472 -0.48 -11.32 -39.09
CA ALA A 472 0.15 -12.29 -39.97
C ALA A 472 -0.76 -12.66 -41.16
N LYS A 473 -2.04 -12.98 -40.90
CA LYS A 473 -3.03 -13.24 -41.95
C LYS A 473 -3.19 -12.04 -42.90
N THR A 474 -3.24 -10.82 -42.37
CA THR A 474 -3.33 -9.59 -43.18
C THR A 474 -2.11 -9.37 -44.07
N ALA A 475 -0.92 -9.77 -43.60
CA ALA A 475 0.32 -9.71 -44.37
C ALA A 475 0.51 -10.91 -45.33
N ASN A 476 -0.46 -11.83 -45.41
CA ASN A 476 -0.37 -13.10 -46.13
C ASN A 476 0.83 -13.97 -45.70
N ILE A 477 1.10 -13.98 -44.39
CA ILE A 477 2.19 -14.72 -43.76
C ILE A 477 1.58 -15.80 -42.88
N SER A 478 1.95 -17.06 -43.14
CA SER A 478 1.60 -18.17 -42.27
C SER A 478 2.54 -18.21 -41.07
N ILE A 479 1.96 -18.24 -39.87
CA ILE A 479 2.66 -18.49 -38.62
C ILE A 479 2.34 -19.91 -38.19
N SER A 480 3.36 -20.72 -37.90
CA SER A 480 3.20 -21.98 -37.19
C SER A 480 3.77 -21.88 -35.79
N LEU A 481 3.15 -22.57 -34.84
CA LEU A 481 3.62 -22.70 -33.47
C LEU A 481 4.23 -24.09 -33.31
N ASP A 482 5.56 -24.16 -33.36
CA ASP A 482 6.27 -25.41 -33.12
C ASP A 482 6.25 -25.72 -31.64
N VAL A 483 5.76 -26.90 -31.28
CA VAL A 483 5.73 -27.38 -29.90
C VAL A 483 7.12 -27.87 -29.49
N ILE A 484 7.75 -27.19 -28.52
CA ILE A 484 9.09 -27.49 -28.02
C ILE A 484 8.97 -27.93 -26.55
N GLY A 485 9.23 -29.20 -26.25
CA GLY A 485 9.25 -29.74 -24.89
C GLY A 485 9.03 -31.26 -24.84
N GLU A 486 9.66 -31.94 -23.89
CA GLU A 486 9.60 -33.42 -23.74
C GLU A 486 8.28 -33.90 -23.11
N SER A 487 7.52 -33.03 -22.45
CA SER A 487 6.26 -33.35 -21.77
C SER A 487 5.20 -32.28 -22.02
N GLN A 488 3.91 -32.63 -21.99
CA GLN A 488 2.81 -31.64 -22.15
C GLN A 488 2.92 -30.42 -21.21
N ALA A 489 3.54 -30.57 -20.04
CA ALA A 489 3.73 -29.49 -19.07
C ALA A 489 4.89 -28.53 -19.40
N THR A 490 5.73 -28.83 -20.40
CA THR A 490 6.91 -28.05 -20.79
C THR A 490 6.90 -27.60 -22.24
N GLN A 491 5.81 -27.90 -22.96
CA GLN A 491 5.60 -27.59 -24.36
C GLN A 491 5.39 -26.09 -24.59
N VAL A 492 6.29 -25.47 -25.34
CA VAL A 492 6.25 -24.03 -25.64
C VAL A 492 6.27 -23.81 -27.14
N TYR A 493 5.69 -22.71 -27.60
CA TYR A 493 5.56 -22.44 -29.03
C TYR A 493 6.75 -21.65 -29.61
N ARG A 494 7.22 -22.02 -30.79
CA ARG A 494 8.10 -21.16 -31.59
C ARG A 494 7.38 -20.72 -32.86
N VAL A 495 7.38 -19.42 -33.10
CA VAL A 495 6.86 -18.85 -34.34
C VAL A 495 8.01 -18.68 -35.33
N ASP A 496 7.95 -19.45 -36.41
CA ASP A 496 8.74 -19.25 -37.62
C ASP A 496 7.78 -18.82 -38.75
N TYR A 497 8.25 -17.95 -39.65
CA TYR A 497 7.52 -17.51 -40.85
C TYR A 497 8.35 -17.86 -42.09
N SER A 498 7.70 -18.38 -43.14
CA SER A 498 8.31 -18.51 -44.47
C SER A 498 7.60 -17.56 -45.42
N THR A 499 8.35 -16.69 -46.08
CA THR A 499 7.79 -15.67 -46.98
C THR A 499 8.65 -15.51 -48.23
N LYS A 500 8.00 -15.20 -49.37
CA LYS A 500 8.68 -14.71 -50.59
C LYS A 500 8.94 -13.19 -50.55
N THR A 501 8.40 -12.48 -49.55
CA THR A 501 8.43 -11.01 -49.37
C THR A 501 8.83 -10.64 -47.94
N GLN A 502 9.36 -9.43 -47.74
CA GLN A 502 9.82 -8.98 -46.42
C GLN A 502 8.63 -8.69 -45.47
N PRO A 503 8.60 -9.26 -44.26
CA PRO A 503 7.50 -9.06 -43.31
C PRO A 503 7.46 -7.63 -42.75
N PRO A 504 6.27 -7.11 -42.35
CA PRO A 504 6.16 -5.84 -41.66
C PRO A 504 7.00 -5.83 -40.37
N GLN A 505 7.77 -4.76 -40.14
CA GLN A 505 8.64 -4.64 -38.95
C GLN A 505 7.87 -4.81 -37.63
N THR A 506 6.61 -4.38 -37.59
CA THR A 506 5.74 -4.56 -36.41
C THR A 506 5.44 -6.02 -36.12
N LEU A 507 5.23 -6.85 -37.15
CA LEU A 507 5.02 -8.29 -36.99
C LEU A 507 6.31 -9.00 -36.56
N VAL A 508 7.46 -8.60 -37.12
CA VAL A 508 8.77 -9.13 -36.71
C VAL A 508 9.03 -8.86 -35.23
N ALA A 509 8.73 -7.66 -34.73
CA ALA A 509 8.88 -7.31 -33.32
C ALA A 509 7.95 -8.14 -32.41
N MET A 510 6.68 -8.32 -32.80
CA MET A 510 5.72 -9.18 -32.07
C MET A 510 6.21 -10.63 -31.99
N VAL A 511 6.59 -11.22 -33.12
CA VAL A 511 7.09 -12.60 -33.19
C VAL A 511 8.37 -12.77 -32.37
N THR A 512 9.31 -11.82 -32.48
CA THR A 512 10.58 -11.87 -31.74
C THR A 512 10.34 -11.84 -30.23
N SER A 513 9.49 -10.91 -29.76
CA SER A 513 9.16 -10.79 -28.34
C SER A 513 8.33 -11.97 -27.81
N PHE A 514 7.42 -12.51 -28.62
CA PHE A 514 6.70 -13.74 -28.31
C PHE A 514 7.65 -14.93 -28.13
N ASN A 515 8.60 -15.12 -29.04
CA ASN A 515 9.62 -16.18 -28.94
C ASN A 515 10.52 -16.02 -27.69
N HIS A 516 10.82 -14.78 -27.30
CA HIS A 516 11.55 -14.50 -26.05
C HIS A 516 10.71 -14.87 -24.81
N LEU A 517 9.42 -14.53 -24.81
CA LEU A 517 8.49 -14.87 -23.74
C LEU A 517 8.38 -16.38 -23.57
N ASN A 518 8.19 -17.07 -24.68
CA ASN A 518 8.13 -18.52 -24.73
C ASN A 518 9.41 -19.16 -24.18
N LYS A 519 10.59 -18.71 -24.59
CA LYS A 519 11.87 -19.19 -24.02
C LYS A 519 11.94 -18.99 -22.51
N ALA A 520 11.45 -17.86 -22.00
CA ALA A 520 11.43 -17.58 -20.56
C ALA A 520 10.43 -18.47 -19.80
N ILE A 521 9.23 -18.69 -20.35
CA ILE A 521 8.23 -19.63 -19.84
C ILE A 521 8.82 -21.04 -19.77
N GLN A 522 9.44 -21.51 -20.85
CA GLN A 522 10.05 -22.84 -20.92
C GLN A 522 11.11 -23.02 -19.82
N ASN A 523 11.99 -22.02 -19.64
CA ASN A 523 13.01 -22.04 -18.61
C ASN A 523 12.39 -22.16 -17.21
N LEU A 524 11.32 -21.40 -16.92
CA LEU A 524 10.59 -21.47 -15.65
C LEU A 524 9.95 -22.84 -15.40
N LEU A 525 9.29 -23.41 -16.41
CA LEU A 525 8.59 -24.67 -16.29
C LEU A 525 9.56 -25.85 -16.08
N VAL A 526 10.69 -25.86 -16.80
CA VAL A 526 11.70 -26.92 -16.75
C VAL A 526 12.58 -26.80 -15.50
N ASN A 527 13.09 -25.60 -15.19
CA ASN A 527 14.12 -25.44 -14.15
C ASN A 527 13.57 -24.89 -12.82
N GLY A 528 12.39 -24.26 -12.81
CA GLY A 528 11.90 -23.50 -11.66
C GLY A 528 11.61 -24.36 -10.43
N GLU A 529 11.05 -25.55 -10.63
CA GLU A 529 10.69 -26.45 -9.52
C GLU A 529 11.92 -27.06 -8.84
N THR A 530 12.91 -27.51 -9.62
CA THR A 530 14.18 -28.02 -9.11
C THR A 530 14.91 -26.94 -8.31
N LEU A 531 15.02 -25.73 -8.85
CA LEU A 531 15.69 -24.62 -8.19
C LEU A 531 14.98 -24.19 -6.89
N ALA A 532 13.64 -24.14 -6.89
CA ALA A 532 12.87 -23.86 -5.69
C ALA A 532 13.06 -24.94 -4.61
N THR A 533 13.17 -26.21 -5.03
CA THR A 533 13.43 -27.34 -4.12
C THR A 533 14.82 -27.24 -3.48
N GLU A 534 15.84 -26.86 -4.25
CA GLU A 534 17.20 -26.62 -3.73
C GLU A 534 17.23 -25.47 -2.70
N LEU A 535 16.55 -24.37 -2.99
CA LEU A 535 16.43 -23.24 -2.05
C LEU A 535 15.66 -23.62 -0.77
N LYS A 536 14.59 -24.41 -0.88
CA LYS A 536 13.84 -24.95 0.27
C LYS A 536 14.67 -25.94 1.09
N LYS A 537 15.55 -26.70 0.45
CA LYS A 537 16.51 -27.58 1.13
C LYS A 537 17.52 -26.75 1.92
N ALA A 538 18.15 -25.75 1.30
CA ALA A 538 19.06 -24.83 1.99
C ALA A 538 18.40 -24.14 3.20
N TYR A 539 17.13 -23.73 3.06
CA TYR A 539 16.34 -23.20 4.18
C TYR A 539 16.22 -24.20 5.34
N LYS A 540 15.86 -25.47 5.05
CA LYS A 540 15.74 -26.53 6.07
C LYS A 540 17.08 -26.81 6.74
N ASP A 541 18.16 -26.81 5.98
CA ASP A 541 19.52 -27.02 6.50
C ASP A 541 19.96 -25.83 7.38
N CYS A 542 19.59 -24.59 7.06
CA CYS A 542 19.79 -23.45 7.98
C CYS A 542 18.94 -23.58 9.25
N CYS A 543 17.74 -24.16 9.17
CA CYS A 543 16.85 -24.34 10.31
C CYS A 543 17.33 -25.41 11.28
N SER A 544 17.99 -26.47 10.81
CA SER A 544 18.53 -27.52 11.69
C SER A 544 19.61 -26.98 12.63
N HIS A 545 20.37 -25.98 12.18
CA HIS A 545 21.40 -25.30 12.99
C HIS A 545 20.87 -24.21 13.93
N HIS A 546 19.55 -23.98 14.02
CA HIS A 546 19.00 -22.96 14.91
C HIS A 546 19.35 -23.19 16.38
N GLY A 547 19.29 -24.46 16.83
CA GLY A 547 19.64 -24.85 18.19
C GLY A 547 21.12 -24.58 18.48
N ASP A 548 22.00 -25.02 17.58
CA ASP A 548 23.45 -24.84 17.70
C ASP A 548 23.85 -23.36 17.74
N LEU A 549 23.22 -22.53 16.90
CA LEU A 549 23.45 -21.09 16.89
C LEU A 549 23.09 -20.47 18.24
N LYS A 550 21.97 -20.87 18.84
CA LYS A 550 21.52 -20.36 20.14
C LYS A 550 22.49 -20.76 21.25
N THR A 551 22.94 -22.00 21.26
CA THR A 551 23.93 -22.51 22.23
C THR A 551 25.26 -21.77 22.06
N HIS A 552 25.75 -21.63 20.82
CA HIS A 552 26.99 -20.92 20.52
C HIS A 552 26.98 -19.45 21.00
N LEU A 553 25.85 -18.75 20.83
CA LEU A 553 25.68 -17.38 21.30
C LEU A 553 25.66 -17.26 22.83
N GLN A 554 25.19 -18.29 23.53
CA GLN A 554 25.23 -18.36 24.99
C GLN A 554 26.64 -18.66 25.50
N GLU A 555 27.34 -19.60 24.87
CA GLU A 555 28.70 -20.02 25.25
C GLU A 555 29.76 -18.93 25.00
N THR A 556 29.60 -18.16 23.92
CA THR A 556 30.53 -17.07 23.58
C THR A 556 30.37 -15.83 24.46
N GLY A 557 29.45 -15.83 25.43
CA GLY A 557 29.21 -14.70 26.32
C GLY A 557 28.79 -13.42 25.58
N ALA A 558 28.15 -13.57 24.42
CA ALA A 558 27.75 -12.44 23.58
C ALA A 558 26.76 -11.53 24.33
N ASN A 559 26.97 -10.22 24.27
CA ASN A 559 26.01 -9.28 24.86
C ASN A 559 24.67 -9.30 24.10
N SER A 560 23.59 -8.84 24.75
CA SER A 560 22.23 -8.88 24.19
C SER A 560 22.13 -8.21 22.81
N ARG A 561 22.91 -7.16 22.56
CA ARG A 561 22.96 -6.48 21.27
C ARG A 561 23.54 -7.38 20.17
N LYS A 562 24.67 -8.06 20.41
CA LYS A 562 25.31 -8.96 19.45
C LYS A 562 24.43 -10.18 19.16
N ILE A 563 23.79 -10.74 20.20
CA ILE A 563 22.79 -11.82 20.04
C ILE A 563 21.65 -11.37 19.12
N ASN A 564 21.10 -10.18 19.38
CA ASN A 564 20.03 -9.62 18.56
C ASN A 564 20.48 -9.44 17.11
N THR A 565 21.63 -8.81 16.85
CA THR A 565 22.14 -8.62 15.49
C THR A 565 22.41 -9.94 14.76
N THR A 566 22.97 -10.95 15.43
CA THR A 566 23.20 -12.27 14.81
C THR A 566 21.88 -12.97 14.47
N MET A 567 20.91 -12.96 15.38
CA MET A 567 19.57 -13.54 15.13
C MET A 567 18.79 -12.75 14.05
N GLU A 568 19.04 -11.46 13.91
CA GLU A 568 18.54 -10.61 12.81
C GLU A 568 19.02 -11.13 11.46
N ARG A 569 20.34 -11.33 11.33
CA ARG A 569 20.95 -11.83 10.11
C ARG A 569 20.51 -13.26 9.80
N TYR A 570 20.36 -14.11 10.81
CA TYR A 570 19.81 -15.46 10.67
C TYR A 570 18.37 -15.46 10.13
N GLY A 571 17.51 -14.59 10.69
CA GLY A 571 16.13 -14.42 10.23
C GLY A 571 16.07 -13.95 8.78
N TYR A 572 16.92 -12.98 8.40
CA TYR A 572 17.03 -12.52 7.02
C TYR A 572 17.40 -13.65 6.06
N VAL A 573 18.45 -14.43 6.39
CA VAL A 573 18.93 -15.56 5.56
C VAL A 573 17.84 -16.59 5.32
N THR A 574 17.22 -17.07 6.40
CA THR A 574 16.19 -18.11 6.34
C THR A 574 14.94 -17.63 5.60
N CYS A 575 14.51 -16.39 5.86
CA CYS A 575 13.35 -15.83 5.18
C CYS A 575 13.61 -15.56 3.69
N THR A 576 14.82 -15.11 3.33
CA THR A 576 15.23 -14.92 1.92
C THR A 576 15.17 -16.23 1.13
N LEU A 577 15.75 -17.30 1.66
CA LEU A 577 15.76 -18.62 0.99
C LEU A 577 14.34 -19.13 0.71
N THR A 578 13.46 -19.10 1.73
CA THR A 578 12.08 -19.59 1.55
C THR A 578 11.25 -18.67 0.66
N LEU A 579 11.41 -17.35 0.77
CA LEU A 579 10.68 -16.39 -0.07
C LEU A 579 11.05 -16.57 -1.54
N GLN A 580 12.34 -16.61 -1.86
CA GLN A 580 12.80 -16.70 -3.24
C GLN A 580 12.32 -17.99 -3.91
N ALA A 581 12.26 -19.10 -3.15
CA ALA A 581 11.67 -20.34 -3.61
C ALA A 581 10.16 -20.21 -3.88
N ASP A 582 9.39 -19.62 -2.95
CA ASP A 582 7.94 -19.49 -3.09
C ASP A 582 7.55 -18.51 -4.20
N GLN A 583 8.31 -17.42 -4.40
CA GLN A 583 8.13 -16.50 -5.52
C GLN A 583 8.41 -17.18 -6.87
N LEU A 584 9.43 -18.04 -6.93
CA LEU A 584 9.75 -18.78 -8.14
C LEU A 584 8.65 -19.78 -8.51
N LEU A 585 8.08 -20.48 -7.52
CA LEU A 585 6.96 -21.41 -7.76
C LEU A 585 5.69 -20.69 -8.24
N ARG A 586 5.33 -19.55 -7.64
CA ARG A 586 4.19 -18.74 -8.10
C ARG A 586 4.39 -18.21 -9.52
N CYS A 587 5.60 -17.74 -9.82
CA CYS A 587 5.95 -17.30 -11.17
C CYS A 587 5.79 -18.44 -12.18
N ARG A 588 6.23 -19.66 -11.82
CA ARG A 588 6.02 -20.86 -12.63
C ARG A 588 4.54 -21.20 -12.83
N GLU A 589 3.71 -21.13 -11.78
CA GLU A 589 2.25 -21.35 -11.89
C GLU A 589 1.58 -20.32 -12.81
N THR A 590 2.00 -19.07 -12.71
CA THR A 590 1.52 -17.98 -13.60
C THR A 590 1.94 -18.25 -15.05
N ALA A 591 3.21 -18.59 -15.28
CA ALA A 591 3.72 -18.94 -16.60
C ALA A 591 3.02 -20.17 -17.21
N ALA A 592 2.66 -21.17 -16.40
CA ALA A 592 1.89 -22.32 -16.84
C ALA A 592 0.46 -21.93 -17.26
N THR A 593 -0.16 -21.01 -16.51
CA THR A 593 -1.49 -20.48 -16.84
C THR A 593 -1.45 -19.68 -18.13
N ASP A 594 -0.47 -18.80 -18.29
CA ASP A 594 -0.27 -18.04 -19.53
C ASP A 594 -0.03 -18.94 -20.73
N LEU A 595 0.79 -19.98 -20.58
CA LEU A 595 1.04 -20.96 -21.64
C LEU A 595 -0.26 -21.63 -22.11
N LYS A 596 -1.13 -21.97 -21.17
CA LYS A 596 -2.47 -22.52 -21.47
C LYS A 596 -3.31 -21.52 -22.27
N LEU A 597 -3.36 -20.26 -21.85
CA LEU A 597 -4.09 -19.19 -22.55
C LEU A 597 -3.54 -18.94 -23.96
N ILE A 598 -2.20 -18.99 -24.13
CA ILE A 598 -1.57 -18.89 -25.44
C ILE A 598 -2.02 -20.05 -26.33
N GLY A 599 -2.04 -21.28 -25.81
CA GLY A 599 -2.47 -22.47 -26.57
C GLY A 599 -3.94 -22.42 -26.98
N GLU A 600 -4.82 -22.04 -26.06
CA GLU A 600 -6.26 -21.86 -26.32
C GLU A 600 -6.49 -20.77 -27.39
N ALA A 601 -5.79 -19.64 -27.31
CA ALA A 601 -5.88 -18.56 -28.29
C ALA A 601 -5.35 -18.99 -29.68
N ALA A 602 -4.25 -19.75 -29.71
CA ALA A 602 -3.67 -20.25 -30.94
C ALA A 602 -4.61 -21.22 -31.68
N GLN A 603 -5.24 -22.15 -30.96
CA GLN A 603 -6.24 -23.06 -31.54
C GLN A 603 -7.44 -22.30 -32.09
N LYS A 604 -7.97 -21.34 -31.32
CA LYS A 604 -9.12 -20.51 -31.71
C LYS A 604 -8.88 -19.72 -33.01
N HIS A 605 -7.64 -19.31 -33.26
CA HIS A 605 -7.28 -18.47 -34.42
C HIS A 605 -6.64 -19.25 -35.57
N GLU A 606 -6.72 -20.58 -35.55
CA GLU A 606 -6.22 -21.49 -36.59
C GLU A 606 -4.73 -21.29 -36.89
N ILE A 607 -3.94 -21.01 -35.85
CA ILE A 607 -2.49 -20.98 -36.00
C ILE A 607 -2.01 -22.44 -36.10
N GLU A 608 -1.32 -22.79 -37.19
CA GLU A 608 -0.88 -24.16 -37.46
C GLU A 608 0.03 -24.66 -36.32
N MET A 609 -0.37 -25.73 -35.62
CA MET A 609 0.44 -26.33 -34.58
C MET A 609 1.27 -27.47 -35.15
N LYS A 610 2.59 -27.28 -35.22
CA LYS A 610 3.51 -28.32 -35.66
C LYS A 610 4.04 -29.06 -34.44
N THR A 611 3.65 -30.32 -34.32
CA THR A 611 4.24 -31.22 -33.31
C THR A 611 5.46 -31.86 -33.95
N LYS A 612 6.67 -31.63 -33.43
CA LYS A 612 7.81 -32.48 -33.79
C LYS A 612 7.54 -33.86 -33.18
N MET A 613 7.26 -34.85 -34.05
CA MET A 613 7.29 -36.27 -33.66
C MET A 613 8.71 -36.68 -33.31
#